data_AF-A0A5C6PS72-F1
#
_entry.id   AF-A0A5C6PS72-F1
#
_cell.length_a   1.000
_cell.length_b   1.000
_cell.length_c   1.000
_cell.angle_alpha   90.00
_cell.angle_beta   90.00
_cell.angle_gamma   90.00
#
_symmetry.space_group_name_H-M   'P 1'
#
loop_
_entity.id
_entity.type
_entity.pdbx_description
1 polymer ?
#
loop_
_entity_poly.entity_id
_entity_poly.type
_entity_poly.pdbx_seq_one_letter_code
_entity_poly.pdbx_strand_id
1 'polypeptide(L)'
;MDQMREFLHKLCKEQGLDLSLDQDPIREQSFYLSRKQRRRLLDEHGVQGWTVVQFLGDSVLIPAGAMHQVQNLHSCVQVINDFVSPEHVAKCFSLTQELRSSKDQVNYEDKLQVKNILYHCVKEVVSALKRDDIGEGNP
;
A
#
# COMPACT_ATOMS: atom_id res chain seq x y z
N MET A 1 6.08 -1.62 9.87
CA MET A 1 4.68 -2.11 9.97
C MET A 1 4.42 -2.75 11.31
N ASP A 2 5.38 -3.50 11.86
CA ASP A 2 5.18 -4.26 13.11
C ASP A 2 4.89 -3.37 14.33
N GLN A 3 5.56 -2.23 14.45
CA GLN A 3 5.26 -1.24 15.51
C GLN A 3 3.81 -0.73 15.47
N MET A 4 3.23 -0.56 14.27
CA MET A 4 1.84 -0.16 14.14
C MET A 4 0.90 -1.31 14.52
N ARG A 5 1.22 -2.55 14.12
CA ARG A 5 0.45 -3.73 14.51
C ARG A 5 0.42 -3.88 16.03
N GLU A 6 1.58 -3.81 16.66
CA GLU A 6 1.73 -3.90 18.11
C GLU A 6 0.92 -2.81 18.82
N PHE A 7 1.02 -1.56 18.35
CA PHE A 7 0.24 -0.46 18.89
C PHE A 7 -1.27 -0.66 18.73
N LEU A 8 -1.74 -1.14 17.58
CA LEU A 8 -3.16 -1.42 17.35
C LEU A 8 -3.66 -2.56 18.24
N HIS A 9 -2.93 -3.67 18.37
CA HIS A 9 -3.29 -4.75 19.29
C HIS A 9 -3.42 -4.26 20.73
N LYS A 10 -2.48 -3.40 21.17
CA LYS A 10 -2.55 -2.76 22.49
C LYS A 10 -3.81 -1.92 22.65
N LEU A 11 -4.16 -1.09 21.65
CA LEU A 11 -5.40 -0.30 21.67
C LEU A 11 -6.67 -1.17 21.72
N CYS A 12 -6.69 -2.30 21.01
CA CYS A 12 -7.83 -3.23 21.03
C CYS A 12 -8.04 -3.79 22.44
N LYS A 13 -6.95 -4.26 23.06
CA LYS A 13 -6.97 -4.78 24.42
C LYS A 13 -7.41 -3.73 25.44
N GLU A 14 -6.95 -2.49 25.30
CA GLU A 14 -7.38 -1.36 26.15
C GLU A 14 -8.87 -1.03 26.00
N GLN A 15 -9.45 -1.26 24.82
CA GLN A 15 -10.87 -1.01 24.52
C GLN A 15 -11.77 -2.22 24.83
N GLY A 16 -11.22 -3.33 25.32
CA GLY A 16 -11.96 -4.57 25.57
C GLY A 16 -12.39 -5.31 24.29
N LEU A 17 -11.78 -4.96 23.15
CA LEU A 17 -11.94 -5.71 21.89
C LEU A 17 -11.02 -6.93 21.95
N ASP A 18 -11.61 -8.12 22.07
CA ASP A 18 -10.87 -9.38 22.05
C ASP A 18 -10.58 -9.78 20.60
N LEU A 19 -9.52 -9.21 20.03
CA LEU A 19 -8.98 -9.68 18.75
C LEU A 19 -8.09 -10.90 19.03
N SER A 20 -8.36 -11.99 18.32
CA SER A 20 -7.46 -13.14 18.36
C SER A 20 -6.07 -12.75 17.83
N LEU A 21 -5.00 -13.40 18.29
CA LEU A 21 -3.63 -13.13 17.84
C LEU A 21 -3.44 -13.35 16.33
N ASP A 22 -4.36 -14.08 15.68
CA ASP A 22 -4.37 -14.34 14.23
C ASP A 22 -5.06 -13.23 13.42
N GLN A 23 -5.75 -12.28 14.06
CA GLN A 23 -6.39 -11.14 13.39
C GLN A 23 -5.41 -9.98 13.26
N ASP A 24 -5.06 -9.59 12.03
CA ASP A 24 -4.24 -8.41 11.76
C ASP A 24 -5.12 -7.15 11.75
N PRO A 25 -5.08 -6.28 12.77
CA PRO A 25 -5.93 -5.10 12.87
C PRO A 25 -5.67 -4.07 11.76
N ILE A 26 -4.50 -4.13 11.10
CA ILE A 26 -4.21 -3.28 9.94
C ILE A 26 -5.07 -3.70 8.74
N ARG A 27 -5.36 -5.00 8.60
CA ARG A 27 -6.11 -5.56 7.46
C ARG A 27 -7.60 -5.35 7.59
N GLU A 28 -8.11 -5.31 8.81
CA GLU A 28 -9.53 -5.06 9.08
C GLU A 28 -9.92 -3.59 8.84
N GLN A 29 -8.95 -2.68 8.67
CA GLN A 29 -9.15 -1.25 8.41
C GLN A 29 -10.14 -0.58 9.39
N SER A 30 -10.25 -1.11 10.61
CA SER A 30 -11.29 -0.76 11.59
C SER A 30 -10.91 0.41 12.50
N PHE A 31 -9.68 0.91 12.40
CA PHE A 31 -9.15 1.95 13.28
C PHE A 31 -8.95 3.29 12.58
N TYR A 32 -9.47 4.35 13.20
CA TYR A 32 -9.08 5.74 12.93
C TYR A 32 -8.32 6.30 14.12
N LEU A 33 -7.03 6.62 13.96
CA LEU A 33 -6.22 7.14 15.05
C LEU A 33 -6.54 8.60 15.36
N SER A 34 -7.07 8.85 16.56
CA SER A 34 -7.24 10.19 17.11
C SER A 34 -5.91 10.92 17.31
N ARG A 35 -5.96 12.25 17.53
CA ARG A 35 -4.76 13.04 17.85
C ARG A 35 -4.01 12.50 19.08
N LYS A 36 -4.73 12.05 20.10
CA LYS A 36 -4.14 11.46 21.31
C LYS A 36 -3.44 10.14 21.01
N GLN A 37 -4.06 9.27 20.21
CA GLN A 37 -3.46 7.98 19.81
C GLN A 37 -2.25 8.18 18.90
N ARG A 38 -2.30 9.11 17.93
CA ARG A 38 -1.14 9.44 17.09
C ARG A 38 0.04 9.99 17.91
N ARG A 39 -0.24 10.77 18.96
CA ARG A 39 0.80 11.25 19.88
C ARG A 39 1.42 10.10 20.68
N ARG A 40 0.60 9.19 21.21
CA ARG A 40 1.08 7.97 21.87
C ARG A 40 1.89 7.07 20.94
N LEU A 41 1.47 6.90 19.69
CA LEU A 41 2.20 6.12 18.70
C LEU A 41 3.62 6.68 18.46
N LEU A 42 3.75 8.01 18.41
CA LEU A 42 5.05 8.67 18.35
C LEU A 42 5.87 8.46 19.65
N ASP A 43 5.27 8.71 20.81
CA ASP A 43 5.98 8.67 22.09
C ASP A 43 6.40 7.23 22.49
N GLU A 44 5.57 6.22 22.19
CA GLU A 44 5.79 4.81 22.56
C GLU A 44 6.63 4.04 21.53
N HIS A 45 6.46 4.33 20.23
CA HIS A 45 7.08 3.53 19.15
C HIS A 45 7.98 4.36 18.21
N GLY A 46 8.06 5.69 18.40
CA GLY A 46 8.82 6.57 17.50
C GLY A 46 8.18 6.73 16.11
N VAL A 47 6.97 6.23 15.89
CA VAL A 47 6.32 6.26 14.59
C VAL A 47 5.62 7.59 14.39
N GLN A 48 6.20 8.41 13.52
CA GLN A 48 5.62 9.69 13.11
C GLN A 48 4.81 9.56 11.82
N GLY A 49 3.60 10.10 11.82
CA GLY A 49 2.80 10.26 10.62
C GLY A 49 2.83 11.70 10.09
N TRP A 50 2.53 11.87 8.81
CA TRP A 50 2.33 13.18 8.18
C TRP A 50 0.85 13.52 8.11
N THR A 51 0.51 14.78 8.42
CA THR A 51 -0.85 15.30 8.23
C THR A 51 -0.85 16.19 7.00
N VAL A 52 -1.63 15.81 5.99
CA VAL A 52 -1.80 16.56 4.75
C VAL A 52 -3.24 17.08 4.71
N VAL A 53 -3.40 18.37 4.44
CA VAL A 53 -4.71 18.98 4.17
C VAL A 53 -4.86 19.08 2.66
N GLN A 54 -5.82 18.35 2.10
CA GLN A 54 -6.10 18.36 0.67
C GLN A 54 -7.19 19.40 0.38
N PHE A 55 -6.90 20.34 -0.53
CA PHE A 55 -7.88 21.31 -1.04
C PHE A 55 -8.42 20.87 -2.40
N LEU A 56 -9.46 21.58 -2.88
CA LEU A 56 -10.03 21.33 -4.20
C LEU A 56 -8.96 21.53 -5.28
N GLY A 57 -8.76 20.51 -6.12
CA GLY A 57 -7.76 20.51 -7.19
C GLY A 57 -6.42 19.86 -6.81
N ASP A 58 -6.16 19.64 -5.53
CA ASP A 58 -4.93 18.98 -5.08
C ASP A 58 -4.93 17.49 -5.42
N SER A 59 -3.78 16.99 -5.89
CA SER A 59 -3.51 15.57 -6.08
C SER A 59 -2.55 15.07 -5.00
N VAL A 60 -2.95 14.02 -4.28
CA VAL A 60 -2.12 13.40 -3.23
C VAL A 60 -1.62 12.05 -3.75
N LEU A 61 -0.29 11.90 -3.83
CA LEU A 61 0.36 10.65 -4.20
C LEU A 61 0.72 9.85 -2.95
N ILE A 62 0.26 8.61 -2.89
CA ILE A 62 0.49 7.70 -1.76
C ILE A 62 1.35 6.54 -2.24
N PRO A 63 2.56 6.35 -1.70
CA PRO A 63 3.43 5.23 -2.09
C PRO A 63 2.84 3.87 -1.74
N ALA A 64 3.26 2.85 -2.49
CA ALA A 64 2.82 1.46 -2.25
C ALA A 64 3.19 1.00 -0.83
N GLY A 65 2.17 0.53 -0.09
CA GLY A 65 2.33 0.05 1.28
C GLY A 65 2.33 1.15 2.36
N ALA A 66 2.18 2.42 2.00
CA ALA A 66 2.02 3.49 2.96
C ALA A 66 0.61 3.45 3.58
N MET A 67 0.55 3.27 4.90
CA MET A 67 -0.71 3.37 5.65
C MET A 67 -1.18 4.81 5.75
N HIS A 68 -2.47 5.03 5.53
CA HIS A 68 -3.08 6.34 5.58
C HIS A 68 -4.51 6.25 6.12
N GLN A 69 -4.99 7.36 6.69
CA GLN A 69 -6.37 7.52 7.14
C GLN A 69 -6.88 8.88 6.64
N VAL A 70 -8.16 8.95 6.28
CA VAL A 70 -8.76 10.14 5.68
C VAL A 70 -9.91 10.62 6.56
N GLN A 71 -9.99 11.93 6.76
CA GLN A 71 -11.12 12.58 7.44
C GLN A 71 -11.60 13.76 6.61
N ASN A 72 -12.85 13.68 6.18
CA ASN A 72 -13.49 14.73 5.38
C ASN A 72 -13.89 15.89 6.31
N LEU A 73 -13.33 17.08 6.07
CA LEU A 73 -13.69 18.30 6.80
C LEU A 73 -14.99 18.92 6.26
N HIS A 74 -15.31 18.65 4.99
CA HIS A 74 -16.53 19.06 4.30
C HIS A 74 -17.00 17.92 3.40
N SER A 75 -18.22 18.01 2.84
CA SER A 75 -18.67 17.10 1.79
C SER A 75 -17.73 17.16 0.59
N CYS A 76 -17.22 16.01 0.16
CA CYS A 76 -16.24 15.90 -0.92
C CYS A 76 -16.52 14.71 -1.82
N VAL A 77 -16.08 14.81 -3.07
CA VAL A 77 -15.99 13.71 -4.03
C VAL A 77 -14.52 13.52 -4.37
N GLN A 78 -14.04 12.28 -4.31
CA GLN A 78 -12.64 11.94 -4.60
C GLN A 78 -12.61 10.90 -5.72
N VAL A 79 -11.66 11.07 -6.64
CA VAL A 79 -11.33 10.08 -7.66
C VAL A 79 -9.95 9.53 -7.30
N ILE A 80 -9.87 8.20 -7.18
CA ILE A 80 -8.64 7.48 -6.82
C ILE A 80 -8.29 6.58 -7.99
N ASN A 81 -7.04 6.62 -8.41
CA ASN A 81 -6.51 5.76 -9.46
C ASN A 81 -5.21 5.12 -9.00
N ASP A 82 -5.18 3.79 -9.02
CA ASP A 82 -4.00 3.02 -8.67
C ASP A 82 -3.07 2.89 -9.88
N PHE A 83 -1.75 2.90 -9.66
CA PHE A 83 -0.75 2.69 -10.70
C PHE A 83 0.49 1.98 -10.14
N VAL A 84 1.29 1.39 -11.03
CA VAL A 84 2.58 0.76 -10.69
C VAL A 84 3.71 1.60 -11.26
N SER A 85 4.55 2.14 -10.39
CA SER A 85 5.78 2.85 -10.79
C SER A 85 6.97 1.89 -10.82
N PRO A 86 7.96 2.11 -11.70
CA PRO A 86 9.18 1.31 -11.76
C PRO A 86 9.91 1.25 -10.41
N GLU A 87 9.94 2.35 -9.66
CA GLU A 87 10.62 2.47 -8.38
C GLU A 87 10.00 1.57 -7.30
N HIS A 88 8.71 1.27 -7.40
CA HIS A 88 7.97 0.51 -6.40
C HIS A 88 7.51 -0.87 -6.88
N VAL A 89 7.82 -1.28 -8.11
CA VAL A 89 7.33 -2.54 -8.71
C VAL A 89 7.66 -3.77 -7.86
N ALA A 90 8.87 -3.84 -7.30
CA ALA A 90 9.28 -4.93 -6.43
C ALA A 90 8.45 -4.97 -5.14
N LYS A 91 8.22 -3.80 -4.53
CA LYS A 91 7.40 -3.69 -3.30
C LYS A 91 5.94 -4.03 -3.58
N CYS A 92 5.38 -3.53 -4.69
CA CYS A 92 4.03 -3.88 -5.14
C CYS A 92 3.89 -5.39 -5.32
N PHE A 93 4.85 -6.04 -5.98
CA PHE A 93 4.83 -7.49 -6.17
C PHE A 93 4.85 -8.27 -4.84
N SER A 94 5.72 -7.88 -3.89
CA SER A 94 5.75 -8.50 -2.56
C SER A 94 4.43 -8.33 -1.81
N LEU A 95 3.85 -7.13 -1.81
CA LEU A 95 2.57 -6.86 -1.16
C LEU A 95 1.42 -7.66 -1.80
N THR A 96 1.41 -7.78 -3.12
CA THR A 96 0.45 -8.63 -3.86
C THR A 96 0.60 -10.11 -3.49
N GLN A 97 1.80 -10.59 -3.17
CA GLN A 97 2.02 -11.98 -2.73
C GLN A 97 1.55 -12.18 -1.27
N GLU A 98 1.91 -11.27 -0.37
CA GLU A 98 1.50 -11.30 1.05
C GLU A 98 -0.03 -11.34 1.19
N LEU A 99 -0.74 -10.56 0.37
CA LEU A 99 -2.20 -10.52 0.36
C LEU A 99 -2.83 -11.84 -0.14
N ARG A 100 -2.16 -12.55 -1.06
CA ARG A 100 -2.63 -13.85 -1.59
C ARG A 100 -2.39 -15.02 -0.63
N SER A 101 -1.34 -14.96 0.20
CA SER A 101 -0.99 -16.04 1.13
C SER A 101 -2.00 -16.23 2.27
N SER A 102 -2.82 -15.21 2.54
CA SER A 102 -3.92 -15.28 3.51
C SER A 102 -5.15 -15.88 2.84
N LYS A 103 -5.44 -17.14 3.16
CA LYS A 103 -6.37 -18.05 2.48
C LYS A 103 -7.86 -17.67 2.51
N ASP A 104 -8.25 -16.56 3.15
CA ASP A 104 -9.67 -16.27 3.43
C ASP A 104 -10.32 -15.23 2.51
N GLN A 105 -9.60 -14.62 1.58
CA GLN A 105 -10.19 -13.78 0.54
C GLN A 105 -10.15 -14.47 -0.81
N VAL A 106 -11.19 -15.28 -1.08
CA VAL A 106 -11.50 -15.92 -2.38
C VAL A 106 -11.62 -14.88 -3.53
N ASN A 107 -11.62 -13.58 -3.22
CA ASN A 107 -11.86 -12.49 -4.16
C ASN A 107 -10.74 -11.44 -4.24
N TYR A 108 -9.48 -11.80 -3.95
CA TYR A 108 -8.35 -10.91 -4.25
C TYR A 108 -8.13 -10.86 -5.78
N GLU A 109 -8.93 -10.05 -6.46
CA GLU A 109 -8.62 -9.64 -7.82
C GLU A 109 -7.36 -8.79 -7.79
N ASP A 110 -6.31 -9.28 -8.45
CA ASP A 110 -5.11 -8.49 -8.76
C ASP A 110 -5.49 -7.39 -9.76
N LYS A 111 -6.18 -6.34 -9.29
CA LYS A 111 -6.75 -5.25 -10.11
C LYS A 111 -5.68 -4.55 -10.95
N LEU A 112 -4.46 -4.45 -10.41
CA LEU A 112 -3.32 -3.85 -11.10
C LEU A 112 -2.60 -4.83 -12.04
N GLN A 113 -2.86 -6.14 -11.93
CA GLN A 113 -2.20 -7.19 -12.71
C GLN A 113 -0.67 -7.01 -12.76
N VAL A 114 -0.04 -6.82 -11.60
CA VAL A 114 1.39 -6.47 -11.49
C VAL A 114 2.29 -7.46 -12.25
N LYS A 115 1.90 -8.75 -12.26
CA LYS A 115 2.59 -9.81 -13.01
C LYS A 115 2.55 -9.59 -14.53
N ASN A 116 1.41 -9.15 -15.06
CA ASN A 116 1.27 -8.86 -16.49
C ASN A 116 2.09 -7.63 -16.87
N ILE A 117 2.06 -6.59 -16.05
CA ILE A 117 2.89 -5.39 -16.25
C ILE A 117 4.37 -5.81 -16.33
N LEU A 118 4.84 -6.58 -15.35
CA LEU A 118 6.23 -7.03 -15.32
C LEU A 118 6.59 -7.90 -16.54
N TYR A 119 5.72 -8.84 -16.91
CA TYR A 119 5.90 -9.68 -18.09
C TYR A 119 6.04 -8.84 -19.36
N HIS A 120 5.12 -7.88 -19.58
CA HIS A 120 5.15 -7.02 -20.75
C HIS A 120 6.36 -6.09 -20.76
N CYS A 121 6.76 -5.52 -19.62
CA CYS A 121 8.00 -4.74 -19.52
C CYS A 121 9.22 -5.57 -19.94
N VAL A 122 9.39 -6.78 -19.41
CA VAL A 122 10.52 -7.66 -19.77
C VAL A 122 10.44 -8.07 -21.24
N LYS A 123 9.25 -8.41 -21.74
CA LYS A 123 9.04 -8.77 -23.15
C LYS A 123 9.45 -7.64 -24.09
N GLU A 124 9.08 -6.40 -23.80
CA GLU A 124 9.46 -5.23 -24.60
C GLU A 124 10.97 -4.98 -24.55
N VAL A 125 11.60 -5.05 -23.37
CA VAL A 125 13.06 -4.90 -23.23
C VAL A 125 13.82 -5.96 -24.02
N VAL A 126 13.44 -7.24 -23.88
CA VAL A 126 14.07 -8.33 -24.65
C VAL A 126 13.85 -8.15 -26.15
N SER A 127 12.68 -7.67 -26.57
CA SER A 127 12.39 -7.41 -27.97
C SER A 127 13.19 -6.24 -28.53
N ALA A 128 13.44 -5.20 -27.73
CA ALA A 128 14.29 -4.07 -28.10
C ALA A 128 15.75 -4.50 -28.27
N LEU A 129 16.32 -5.19 -27.28
CA LEU A 129 17.71 -5.67 -27.33
C LEU A 129 17.98 -6.60 -28.53
N LYS A 130 17.03 -7.49 -28.87
CA LYS A 130 17.15 -8.35 -30.04
C LYS A 130 17.12 -7.59 -31.38
N ARG A 131 16.46 -6.43 -31.44
CA ARG A 131 16.45 -5.60 -32.65
C ARG A 131 17.79 -4.88 -32.83
N ASP A 132 18.40 -4.46 -31.74
CA ASP A 132 19.71 -3.81 -31.76
C ASP A 132 20.82 -4.79 -32.18
N ASP A 133 20.78 -6.05 -31.72
CA ASP A 133 21.69 -7.13 -32.16
C ASP A 133 21.60 -7.43 -33.68
N ILE A 134 20.44 -7.17 -34.31
CA ILE A 134 20.24 -7.36 -35.76
C ILE A 134 20.68 -6.11 -36.54
N GLY A 135 20.76 -4.95 -35.89
CA GLY A 135 21.18 -3.68 -36.48
C GLY A 135 22.69 -3.46 -36.56
N GLU A 136 23.50 -4.16 -35.75
CA GLU A 136 24.98 -4.11 -35.81
C GLU A 136 25.61 -5.15 -36.76
N GLY A 137 24.80 -5.93 -37.48
CA GLY A 137 25.23 -6.71 -38.64
C GLY A 137 25.43 -5.80 -39.86
N ASN A 138 26.52 -5.03 -39.88
CA ASN A 138 26.93 -4.18 -41.00
C ASN A 138 27.08 -5.01 -42.31
N PRO A 139 26.76 -4.47 -43.50
CA PRO A 139 27.08 -5.09 -44.79
C PRO A 139 28.59 -5.32 -45.02
#